data_AF-A0A9X4S9K0-F1
#
_entry.id   AF-A0A9X4S9K0-F1
#
_cell.length_a   1.000
_cell.length_b   1.000
_cell.length_c   1.000
_cell.angle_alpha   90.00
_cell.angle_beta   90.00
_cell.angle_gamma   90.00
#
_symmetry.space_group_name_H-M   'P 1'
#
loop_
_entity.id
_entity.type
_entity.pdbx_description
1 polymer ?
#
loop_
_entity_poly.entity_id
_entity_poly.type
_entity_poly.pdbx_seq_one_letter_code
_entity_poly.pdbx_strand_id
1 'polypeptide(L)'
;MGRLASGAVVAGGYAAHALAAMAKLWVGAMAVSAGYRALRNPTDYLFHPVATTIGAATFGARTTQHNLDQGRAQVQAAYGDHFPAHAACNQVTPEISWNLAHIAGNYGEVGRNHRMQPEQMHIAAYTSLADPQHVVNHEFIHCHTHPNFLRAIEKSPDAVKIDEGITEHLADQLPGHWATKLGVYDLSRLPDGKTWTQAAAELEQAVGREVLHAAVFSGAPDAVYQVSQAMLQIWSKVPDPDVWMSAMSAPSKARQPLAEAVIGASLLYQDRLPEPMLGYPPRPVLPIARVDDIGPADAARLREQAQQARERIGPRFDLAFCQAGKAQQRRALMDIQDDLARHWKPVLTGKA
;
A
#
# COMPACT_ATOMS: atom_id res chain seq x y z
N MET A 1 2.88 -62.31 13.15
CA MET A 1 2.27 -60.98 13.01
C MET A 1 1.92 -60.47 14.40
N GLY A 2 2.68 -59.51 14.93
CA GLY A 2 2.37 -58.96 16.25
C GLY A 2 3.53 -58.13 16.78
N ARG A 3 3.30 -56.81 16.82
CA ARG A 3 4.05 -55.71 17.49
C ARG A 3 4.33 -54.54 16.54
N LEU A 4 3.28 -53.80 16.17
CA LEU A 4 3.38 -52.42 15.67
C LEU A 4 2.23 -51.51 16.17
N ALA A 5 1.48 -51.89 17.22
CA ALA A 5 0.27 -51.18 17.64
C ALA A 5 0.34 -50.47 19.02
N SER A 6 1.51 -50.40 19.67
CA SER A 6 1.62 -49.76 21.00
C SER A 6 2.24 -48.35 20.99
N GLY A 7 2.83 -47.90 19.87
CA GLY A 7 3.41 -46.55 19.78
C GLY A 7 2.40 -45.45 19.47
N ALA A 8 1.41 -45.74 18.61
CA ALA A 8 0.47 -44.73 18.10
C ALA A 8 -0.64 -44.35 19.10
N VAL A 9 -1.13 -45.31 19.90
CA VAL A 9 -2.19 -45.07 20.90
C VAL A 9 -1.67 -44.24 22.07
N VAL A 10 -0.41 -44.44 22.45
CA VAL A 10 0.25 -43.70 23.53
C VAL A 10 0.54 -42.25 23.10
N ALA A 11 1.02 -42.04 21.87
CA ALA A 11 1.24 -40.70 21.31
C ALA A 11 -0.06 -39.89 21.16
N GLY A 12 -1.18 -40.53 20.76
CA GLY A 12 -2.50 -39.91 20.69
C GLY A 12 -3.08 -39.51 22.06
N GLY A 13 -2.80 -40.31 23.10
CA GLY A 13 -3.16 -39.99 24.48
C GLY A 13 -2.42 -38.76 25.02
N TYR A 14 -1.10 -38.68 24.83
CA TYR A 14 -0.30 -37.52 25.26
C TYR A 14 -0.68 -36.23 24.53
N ALA A 15 -0.95 -36.30 23.22
CA ALA A 15 -1.42 -35.14 22.44
C ALA A 15 -2.80 -34.63 22.92
N ALA A 16 -3.74 -35.54 23.19
CA ALA A 16 -5.05 -35.18 23.73
C ALA A 16 -4.98 -34.58 25.14
N HIS A 17 -4.12 -35.10 26.01
CA HIS A 17 -3.89 -34.55 27.35
C HIS A 17 -3.20 -33.17 27.30
N ALA A 18 -2.24 -32.98 26.38
CA ALA A 18 -1.58 -31.70 26.16
C ALA A 18 -2.56 -30.63 25.63
N LEU A 19 -3.41 -30.98 24.66
CA LEU A 19 -4.47 -30.10 24.15
C LEU A 19 -5.49 -29.75 25.23
N ALA A 20 -5.92 -30.72 26.03
CA ALA A 20 -6.84 -30.47 27.15
C ALA A 20 -6.22 -29.59 28.23
N ALA A 21 -4.92 -29.75 28.52
CA ALA A 21 -4.20 -28.88 29.45
C ALA A 21 -4.07 -27.45 28.91
N MET A 22 -3.72 -27.29 27.63
CA MET A 22 -3.68 -25.99 26.96
C MET A 22 -5.04 -25.29 26.96
N ALA A 23 -6.11 -26.02 26.66
CA ALA A 23 -7.47 -25.47 26.68
C ALA A 23 -7.85 -24.98 28.09
N LYS A 24 -7.54 -25.74 29.15
CA LYS A 24 -7.79 -25.32 30.54
C LYS A 24 -6.99 -24.07 30.92
N LEU A 25 -5.73 -24.00 30.54
CA LEU A 25 -4.89 -22.83 30.77
C LEU A 25 -5.44 -21.60 30.04
N TRP A 26 -5.86 -21.77 28.79
CA TRP A 26 -6.42 -20.70 27.98
C TRP A 26 -7.75 -20.19 28.56
N VAL A 27 -8.66 -21.09 28.95
CA VAL A 27 -9.92 -20.73 29.62
C VAL A 27 -9.67 -20.03 30.96
N GLY A 28 -8.71 -20.51 31.76
CA GLY A 28 -8.32 -19.86 33.00
C GLY A 28 -7.78 -18.45 32.77
N ALA A 29 -6.93 -18.26 31.76
CA ALA A 29 -6.39 -16.97 31.38
C ALA A 29 -7.50 -16.02 30.89
N MET A 30 -8.45 -16.51 30.07
CA MET A 30 -9.61 -15.72 29.66
C MET A 30 -10.47 -15.30 30.85
N ALA A 31 -10.71 -16.17 31.83
CA ALA A 31 -11.49 -15.83 33.01
C ALA A 31 -10.82 -14.72 33.83
N VAL A 32 -9.50 -14.78 33.99
CA VAL A 32 -8.71 -13.71 34.64
C VAL A 32 -8.78 -12.41 33.83
N SER A 33 -8.62 -12.50 32.52
CA SER A 33 -8.72 -11.40 31.54
C SER A 33 -10.09 -10.70 31.63
N ALA A 34 -11.16 -11.48 31.68
CA ALA A 34 -12.53 -10.99 31.81
C ALA A 34 -12.77 -10.36 33.20
N GLY A 35 -12.34 -11.01 34.28
CA GLY A 35 -12.44 -10.48 35.64
C GLY A 35 -11.70 -9.15 35.81
N TYR A 36 -10.49 -9.04 35.28
CA TYR A 36 -9.73 -7.78 35.27
C TYR A 36 -10.49 -6.65 34.57
N ARG A 37 -11.09 -6.92 33.41
CA ARG A 37 -11.87 -5.93 32.65
C ARG A 37 -13.16 -5.56 33.37
N ALA A 38 -13.87 -6.52 33.97
CA ALA A 38 -15.07 -6.25 34.75
C ALA A 38 -14.78 -5.35 35.96
N LEU A 39 -13.60 -5.48 36.58
CA LEU A 39 -13.16 -4.63 37.68
C LEU A 39 -12.73 -3.24 37.23
N ARG A 40 -12.01 -3.12 36.11
CA ARG A 40 -11.43 -1.85 35.64
C ARG A 40 -12.39 -1.02 34.79
N ASN A 41 -13.24 -1.66 33.99
CA ASN A 41 -14.15 -1.02 33.04
C ASN A 41 -15.52 -1.72 33.06
N PRO A 42 -16.23 -1.70 34.21
CA PRO A 42 -17.50 -2.42 34.36
C PRO A 42 -18.56 -1.99 33.33
N THR A 43 -18.54 -0.73 32.90
CA THR A 43 -19.45 -0.17 31.90
C THR A 43 -19.32 -0.84 30.53
N ASP A 44 -18.12 -1.31 30.17
CA ASP A 44 -17.90 -1.96 28.87
C ASP A 44 -18.68 -3.27 28.78
N TYR A 45 -18.75 -4.04 29.87
CA TYR A 45 -19.57 -5.25 29.92
C TYR A 45 -21.07 -4.95 29.94
N LEU A 46 -21.49 -3.83 30.50
CA LEU A 46 -22.89 -3.42 30.54
C LEU A 46 -23.40 -2.97 29.17
N PHE A 47 -22.63 -2.14 28.47
CA PHE A 47 -23.08 -1.52 27.22
C PHE A 47 -22.56 -2.23 25.97
N HIS A 48 -21.43 -2.94 26.06
CA HIS A 48 -20.78 -3.62 24.94
C HIS A 48 -20.32 -5.05 25.31
N PRO A 49 -21.23 -5.92 25.80
CA PRO A 49 -20.87 -7.23 26.35
C PRO A 49 -20.16 -8.14 25.35
N VAL A 50 -20.59 -8.14 24.08
CA VAL A 50 -20.01 -8.99 23.04
C VAL A 50 -18.58 -8.55 22.71
N ALA A 51 -18.39 -7.26 22.40
CA ALA A 51 -17.09 -6.67 22.12
C ALA A 51 -16.09 -6.89 23.27
N THR A 52 -16.53 -6.67 24.51
CA THR A 52 -15.71 -6.84 25.71
C THR A 52 -15.34 -8.29 25.96
N THR A 53 -16.25 -9.24 25.66
CA THR A 53 -15.96 -10.67 25.74
C THR A 53 -14.92 -11.09 24.71
N ILE A 54 -15.01 -10.58 23.47
CA ILE A 54 -13.97 -10.83 22.45
C ILE A 54 -12.64 -10.24 22.90
N GLY A 55 -12.60 -8.99 23.36
CA GLY A 55 -11.38 -8.38 23.88
C GLY A 55 -10.77 -9.14 25.05
N ALA A 56 -11.58 -9.77 25.91
CA ALA A 56 -11.10 -10.66 26.97
C ALA A 56 -10.51 -11.96 26.40
N ALA A 57 -11.17 -12.57 25.41
CA ALA A 57 -10.76 -13.83 24.78
C ALA A 57 -9.48 -13.68 23.94
N THR A 58 -9.28 -12.52 23.32
CA THR A 58 -8.09 -12.22 22.51
C THR A 58 -6.97 -11.56 23.31
N PHE A 59 -7.18 -11.34 24.62
CA PHE A 59 -6.30 -10.57 25.49
C PHE A 59 -6.02 -9.15 24.97
N GLY A 60 -6.91 -8.58 24.17
CA GLY A 60 -6.71 -7.27 23.56
C GLY A 60 -6.65 -6.14 24.58
N ALA A 61 -5.69 -5.24 24.41
CA ALA A 61 -5.57 -4.06 25.25
C ALA A 61 -6.70 -3.07 24.93
N ARG A 62 -7.22 -2.41 25.97
CA ARG A 62 -8.35 -1.48 25.83
C ARG A 62 -7.85 -0.12 25.33
N THR A 63 -8.40 0.36 24.23
CA THR A 63 -8.20 1.74 23.77
C THR A 63 -8.96 2.71 24.66
N THR A 64 -8.35 3.84 24.99
CA THR A 64 -8.92 4.88 25.84
C THR A 64 -8.83 6.25 25.17
N GLN A 65 -9.57 7.24 25.70
CA GLN A 65 -9.44 8.62 25.25
C GLN A 65 -8.00 9.14 25.42
N HIS A 66 -7.31 8.72 26.49
CA HIS A 66 -5.91 9.07 26.69
C HIS A 66 -5.01 8.61 25.53
N ASN A 67 -5.27 7.42 24.97
CA ASN A 67 -4.52 6.95 23.80
C ASN A 67 -4.74 7.87 22.59
N LEU A 68 -6.00 8.28 22.34
CA LEU A 68 -6.36 9.21 21.26
C LEU A 68 -5.68 10.57 21.43
N ASP A 69 -5.74 11.15 22.64
CA ASP A 69 -5.15 12.45 22.95
C ASP A 69 -3.61 12.39 22.82
N GLN A 70 -3.00 11.33 23.35
CA GLN A 70 -1.57 11.11 23.26
C GLN A 70 -1.12 10.89 21.81
N GLY A 71 -1.85 10.10 21.03
CA GLY A 71 -1.47 9.80 19.66
C GLY A 71 -1.57 11.02 18.75
N ARG A 72 -2.63 11.82 18.92
CA ARG A 72 -2.74 13.13 18.27
C ARG A 72 -1.53 14.01 18.59
N ALA A 73 -1.17 14.10 19.87
CA ALA A 73 -0.04 14.93 20.30
C ALA A 73 1.30 14.42 19.77
N GLN A 74 1.52 13.11 19.75
CA GLN A 74 2.75 12.49 19.24
C GLN A 74 2.91 12.70 17.73
N VAL A 75 1.85 12.43 16.95
CA VAL A 75 1.86 12.63 15.48
C VAL A 75 2.03 14.11 15.14
N GLN A 76 1.34 15.01 15.85
CA GLN A 76 1.53 16.45 15.68
C GLN A 76 2.96 16.90 16.02
N ALA A 77 3.56 16.37 17.09
CA ALA A 77 4.91 16.73 17.48
C ALA A 77 5.98 16.22 16.50
N ALA A 78 5.76 15.05 15.88
CA ALA A 78 6.71 14.44 14.97
C ALA A 78 6.62 14.96 13.53
N TYR A 79 5.39 15.21 13.05
CA TYR A 79 5.12 15.48 11.63
C TYR A 79 4.34 16.76 11.37
N GLY A 80 3.94 17.47 12.43
CA GLY A 80 3.05 18.63 12.36
C GLY A 80 3.54 19.77 11.47
N ASP A 81 4.85 19.94 11.34
CA ASP A 81 5.46 20.97 10.47
C ASP A 81 5.19 20.73 8.97
N HIS A 82 4.82 19.50 8.60
CA HIS A 82 4.44 19.15 7.22
C HIS A 82 2.92 19.18 6.99
N PHE A 83 2.12 19.40 8.03
CA PHE A 83 0.66 19.40 7.91
C PHE A 83 0.19 20.74 7.32
N PRO A 84 -0.71 20.74 6.33
CA PRO A 84 -1.39 21.96 5.91
C PRO A 84 -2.15 22.57 7.09
N ALA A 85 -2.13 23.91 7.21
CA ALA A 85 -2.82 24.63 8.29
C ALA A 85 -4.33 24.28 8.42
N HIS A 86 -4.94 23.87 7.31
CA HIS A 86 -6.35 23.46 7.24
C HIS A 86 -6.51 21.99 6.84
N ALA A 87 -5.60 21.12 7.29
CA ALA A 87 -5.74 19.67 7.09
C ALA A 87 -7.11 19.19 7.59
N ALA A 88 -7.85 18.45 6.75
CA ALA A 88 -9.19 17.99 7.09
C ALA A 88 -9.21 17.11 8.35
N CYS A 89 -8.13 16.36 8.60
CA CYS A 89 -7.97 15.57 9.82
C CYS A 89 -8.14 16.39 11.11
N ASN A 90 -7.81 17.69 11.09
CA ASN A 90 -7.98 18.57 12.27
C ASN A 90 -9.45 18.72 12.69
N GLN A 91 -10.39 18.46 11.78
CA GLN A 91 -11.83 18.51 12.02
C GLN A 91 -12.42 17.13 12.34
N VAL A 92 -11.65 16.06 12.17
CA VAL A 92 -12.09 14.70 12.48
C VAL A 92 -12.02 14.47 13.98
N THR A 93 -13.15 14.03 14.55
CA THR A 93 -13.20 13.54 15.93
C THR A 93 -13.01 12.03 15.89
N PRO A 94 -11.89 11.50 16.41
CA PRO A 94 -11.68 10.06 16.45
C PRO A 94 -12.65 9.41 17.43
N GLU A 95 -13.22 8.29 17.04
CA GLU A 95 -14.20 7.56 17.84
C GLU A 95 -13.70 6.17 18.22
N ILE A 96 -13.89 5.79 19.48
CA ILE A 96 -13.64 4.43 19.92
C ILE A 96 -14.80 3.55 19.46
N SER A 97 -14.53 2.70 18.47
CA SER A 97 -15.48 1.80 17.85
C SER A 97 -15.61 0.49 18.63
N TRP A 98 -16.86 0.13 18.92
CA TRP A 98 -17.24 -1.15 19.51
C TRP A 98 -17.70 -2.18 18.47
N ASN A 99 -17.54 -1.86 17.18
CA ASN A 99 -17.86 -2.76 16.08
C ASN A 99 -16.98 -4.01 16.13
N LEU A 100 -17.61 -5.19 16.05
CA LEU A 100 -16.93 -6.48 16.09
C LEU A 100 -15.96 -6.69 14.93
N ALA A 101 -16.24 -6.11 13.75
CA ALA A 101 -15.33 -6.16 12.61
C ALA A 101 -13.97 -5.53 12.94
N HIS A 102 -13.96 -4.44 13.72
CA HIS A 102 -12.72 -3.78 14.11
C HIS A 102 -11.96 -4.51 15.22
N ILE A 103 -12.69 -5.21 16.10
CA ILE A 103 -12.09 -5.94 17.23
C ILE A 103 -11.46 -7.28 16.77
N ALA A 104 -11.93 -7.83 15.65
CA ALA A 104 -11.52 -9.13 15.11
C ALA A 104 -10.31 -9.10 14.16
N GLY A 105 -9.61 -7.96 14.04
CA GLY A 105 -8.36 -7.88 13.25
C GLY A 105 -8.16 -6.59 12.46
N ASN A 106 -9.18 -5.72 12.35
CA ASN A 106 -9.04 -4.40 11.74
C ASN A 106 -9.06 -3.29 12.81
N TYR A 107 -7.91 -2.98 13.40
CA TYR A 107 -7.89 -2.19 14.64
C TYR A 107 -8.19 -0.70 14.48
N GLY A 108 -8.32 -0.20 13.25
CA GLY A 108 -8.78 1.15 12.98
C GLY A 108 -9.19 1.34 11.52
N GLU A 109 -9.83 2.46 11.24
CA GLU A 109 -10.08 2.91 9.88
C GLU A 109 -10.20 4.43 9.81
N VAL A 110 -9.72 5.00 8.70
CA VAL A 110 -9.99 6.37 8.30
C VAL A 110 -10.92 6.37 7.09
N GLY A 111 -12.18 6.73 7.31
CA GLY A 111 -13.15 6.88 6.23
C GLY A 111 -12.96 8.21 5.51
N ARG A 112 -13.06 8.17 4.17
CA ARG A 112 -12.76 9.31 3.29
C ARG A 112 -13.88 9.56 2.30
N ASN A 113 -14.03 10.83 1.89
CA ASN A 113 -14.97 11.19 0.82
C ASN A 113 -14.41 10.97 -0.59
N HIS A 114 -15.23 11.32 -1.60
CA HIS A 114 -14.87 11.25 -3.02
C HIS A 114 -13.62 12.08 -3.40
N ARG A 115 -13.16 13.01 -2.56
CA ARG A 115 -11.92 13.78 -2.76
C ARG A 115 -10.74 13.20 -1.99
N MET A 116 -10.91 12.04 -1.36
CA MET A 116 -9.98 11.36 -0.46
C MET A 116 -9.65 12.14 0.82
N GLN A 117 -10.45 13.15 1.18
CA GLN A 117 -10.29 13.84 2.45
C GLN A 117 -10.87 12.96 3.57
N PRO A 118 -10.19 12.85 4.73
CA PRO A 118 -10.72 12.15 5.89
C PRO A 118 -11.99 12.85 6.41
N GLU A 119 -13.00 12.07 6.78
CA GLU A 119 -14.25 12.57 7.39
C GLU A 119 -14.57 11.84 8.70
N GLN A 120 -14.07 10.62 8.87
CA GLN A 120 -14.24 9.82 10.07
C GLN A 120 -12.96 9.06 10.40
N MET A 121 -12.75 8.78 11.67
CA MET A 121 -11.66 7.95 12.16
C MET A 121 -12.19 7.10 13.29
N HIS A 122 -12.13 5.78 13.14
CA HIS A 122 -12.58 4.82 14.13
C HIS A 122 -11.39 4.01 14.62
N ILE A 123 -11.27 3.82 15.93
CA ILE A 123 -10.26 2.95 16.54
C ILE A 123 -10.98 1.85 17.31
N ALA A 124 -10.58 0.59 17.14
CA ALA A 124 -11.16 -0.51 17.90
C ALA A 124 -11.04 -0.27 19.41
N ALA A 125 -12.12 -0.57 20.15
CA ALA A 125 -12.12 -0.52 21.61
C ALA A 125 -11.11 -1.49 22.24
N TYR A 126 -10.77 -2.57 21.52
CA TYR A 126 -9.78 -3.56 21.93
C TYR A 126 -8.85 -3.92 20.77
N THR A 127 -7.54 -3.80 20.99
CA THR A 127 -6.49 -4.15 20.02
C THR A 127 -5.80 -5.43 20.47
N SER A 128 -5.94 -6.49 19.69
CA SER A 128 -5.36 -7.80 20.04
C SER A 128 -3.95 -7.87 19.51
N LEU A 129 -2.98 -8.29 20.33
CA LEU A 129 -1.56 -8.43 19.94
C LEU A 129 -0.84 -7.14 19.49
N ALA A 130 -1.52 -5.99 19.47
CA ALA A 130 -0.96 -4.68 19.16
C ALA A 130 -1.17 -3.69 20.33
N ASP A 131 -0.21 -2.80 20.55
CA ASP A 131 -0.34 -1.68 21.49
C ASP A 131 -1.41 -0.69 20.99
N PRO A 132 -2.45 -0.36 21.79
CA PRO A 132 -3.44 0.63 21.41
C PRO A 132 -2.80 1.95 21.00
N GLN A 133 -1.67 2.34 21.61
CA GLN A 133 -1.00 3.57 21.25
C GLN A 133 -0.42 3.54 19.83
N HIS A 134 0.14 2.39 19.41
CA HIS A 134 0.67 2.21 18.07
C HIS A 134 -0.42 2.25 17.01
N VAL A 135 -1.54 1.55 17.25
CA VAL A 135 -2.72 1.59 16.37
C VAL A 135 -3.24 3.02 16.22
N VAL A 136 -3.36 3.75 17.33
CA VAL A 136 -3.82 5.14 17.28
C VAL A 136 -2.86 6.02 16.46
N ASN A 137 -1.55 5.87 16.66
CA ASN A 137 -0.54 6.62 15.91
C ASN A 137 -0.62 6.32 14.41
N HIS A 138 -0.71 5.05 14.04
CA HIS A 138 -0.89 4.56 12.67
C HIS A 138 -2.11 5.23 12.00
N GLU A 139 -3.26 5.20 12.66
CA GLU A 139 -4.48 5.78 12.08
C GLU A 139 -4.47 7.31 12.04
N PHE A 140 -3.78 7.99 12.96
CA PHE A 140 -3.58 9.44 12.84
C PHE A 140 -2.66 9.79 11.67
N ILE A 141 -1.63 8.98 11.37
CA ILE A 141 -0.80 9.16 10.18
C ILE A 141 -1.67 9.00 8.93
N HIS A 142 -2.48 7.94 8.84
CA HIS A 142 -3.46 7.79 7.76
C HIS A 142 -4.36 9.03 7.66
N CYS A 143 -4.94 9.48 8.76
CA CYS A 143 -5.81 10.66 8.78
C CYS A 143 -5.11 11.90 8.21
N HIS A 144 -3.83 12.10 8.52
CA HIS A 144 -3.03 13.20 7.98
C HIS A 144 -2.42 12.94 6.58
N THR A 145 -2.50 11.73 6.03
CA THR A 145 -2.05 11.44 4.66
C THR A 145 -2.84 12.27 3.65
N HIS A 146 -2.11 13.05 2.87
CA HIS A 146 -2.65 14.05 1.97
C HIS A 146 -3.31 13.40 0.74
N PRO A 147 -4.49 13.88 0.30
CA PRO A 147 -5.18 13.33 -0.86
C PRO A 147 -4.40 13.31 -2.17
N ASN A 148 -3.47 14.25 -2.37
CA ASN A 148 -2.60 14.25 -3.55
C ASN A 148 -1.66 13.05 -3.58
N PHE A 149 -1.19 12.60 -2.41
CA PHE A 149 -0.36 11.41 -2.29
C PHE A 149 -1.19 10.15 -2.52
N LEU A 150 -2.37 10.06 -1.91
CA LEU A 150 -3.30 8.93 -2.12
C LEU A 150 -3.67 8.77 -3.60
N ARG A 151 -3.98 9.87 -4.30
CA ARG A 151 -4.21 9.87 -5.75
C ARG A 151 -2.97 9.47 -6.56
N ALA A 152 -1.77 9.72 -6.05
CA ALA A 152 -0.54 9.33 -6.71
C ALA A 152 -0.31 7.81 -6.68
N ILE A 153 -0.88 7.12 -5.69
CA ILE A 153 -0.74 5.67 -5.51
C ILE A 153 -2.01 4.90 -5.91
N GLU A 154 -3.17 5.54 -6.06
CA GLU A 154 -4.49 4.89 -6.25
C GLU A 154 -4.56 3.86 -7.38
N LYS A 155 -3.78 4.06 -8.44
CA LYS A 155 -3.73 3.19 -9.63
C LYS A 155 -2.68 2.10 -9.53
N SER A 156 -1.76 2.20 -8.59
CA SER A 156 -0.74 1.19 -8.37
C SER A 156 -1.40 -0.14 -7.97
N PRO A 157 -0.93 -1.28 -8.50
CA PRO A 157 -1.37 -2.60 -8.02
C PRO A 157 -1.01 -2.84 -6.55
N ASP A 158 -0.04 -2.07 -6.03
CA ASP A 158 0.46 -2.14 -4.68
C ASP A 158 -0.03 -0.98 -3.79
N ALA A 159 -1.08 -0.24 -4.20
CA ALA A 159 -1.58 0.95 -3.49
C ALA A 159 -1.74 0.74 -1.97
N VAL A 160 -2.42 -0.34 -1.57
CA VAL A 160 -2.60 -0.69 -0.15
C VAL A 160 -1.27 -0.97 0.53
N LYS A 161 -0.37 -1.73 -0.11
CA LYS A 161 0.93 -2.11 0.46
C LYS A 161 1.82 -0.88 0.67
N ILE A 162 1.72 0.08 -0.26
CA ILE A 162 2.44 1.34 -0.20
C ILE A 162 1.91 2.21 0.95
N ASP A 163 0.59 2.40 1.02
CA ASP A 163 -0.05 3.24 2.04
C ASP A 163 0.21 2.69 3.44
N GLU A 164 -0.14 1.41 3.67
CA GLU A 164 0.06 0.75 4.96
C GLU A 164 1.52 0.61 5.33
N GLY A 165 2.40 0.29 4.37
CA GLY A 165 3.84 0.16 4.62
C GLY A 165 4.49 1.46 5.05
N ILE A 166 4.13 2.58 4.41
CA ILE A 166 4.64 3.92 4.77
C ILE A 166 4.06 4.36 6.11
N THR A 167 2.75 4.18 6.31
CA THR A 167 2.11 4.54 7.57
C THR A 167 2.73 3.77 8.74
N GLU A 168 2.93 2.47 8.60
CA GLU A 168 3.53 1.64 9.64
C GLU A 168 4.98 2.04 9.92
N HIS A 169 5.80 2.26 8.87
CA HIS A 169 7.17 2.73 9.02
C HIS A 169 7.28 4.09 9.72
N LEU A 170 6.32 5.00 9.50
CA LEU A 170 6.25 6.28 10.21
C LEU A 170 5.76 6.09 11.65
N ALA A 171 4.74 5.25 11.89
CA ALA A 171 4.25 4.94 13.22
C ALA A 171 5.35 4.32 14.11
N ASP A 172 6.19 3.47 13.52
CA ASP A 172 7.34 2.84 14.18
C ASP A 172 8.38 3.83 14.70
N GLN A 173 8.46 5.03 14.12
CA GLN A 173 9.38 6.08 14.57
C GLN A 173 8.85 6.85 15.79
N LEU A 174 7.58 6.66 16.15
CA LEU A 174 6.97 7.32 17.30
C LEU A 174 7.24 6.56 18.62
N PRO A 175 7.16 7.27 19.77
CA PRO A 175 7.34 6.64 21.07
C PRO A 175 6.33 5.52 21.32
N GLY A 176 6.82 4.33 21.64
CA GLY A 176 6.00 3.14 21.93
C GLY A 176 6.87 1.94 22.29
N HIS A 177 6.26 0.89 22.84
CA HIS A 177 6.98 -0.32 23.25
C HIS A 177 7.32 -1.19 22.03
N TRP A 178 8.60 -1.53 21.83
CA TRP A 178 9.08 -2.29 20.66
C TRP A 178 8.46 -3.70 20.52
N ALA A 179 8.11 -4.35 21.63
CA ALA A 179 7.55 -5.71 21.63
C ALA A 179 6.07 -5.77 21.22
N THR A 180 5.41 -4.62 21.11
CA THR A 180 3.98 -4.48 20.81
C THR A 180 3.71 -3.75 19.50
N LYS A 181 4.76 -3.48 18.73
CA LYS A 181 4.74 -2.92 17.37
C LYS A 181 4.52 -3.98 16.30
N LEU A 182 4.42 -5.27 16.65
CA LEU A 182 4.21 -6.35 15.67
C LEU A 182 2.76 -6.38 15.20
N GLY A 183 2.47 -5.66 14.11
CA GLY A 183 1.20 -5.69 13.40
C GLY A 183 1.12 -6.81 12.35
N VAL A 184 -0.06 -6.95 11.75
CA VAL A 184 -0.28 -7.85 10.60
C VAL A 184 0.57 -7.42 9.38
N TYR A 185 0.91 -6.12 9.32
CA TYR A 185 1.67 -5.51 8.23
C TYR A 185 3.19 -5.78 8.33
N ASP A 186 3.74 -6.01 9.53
CA ASP A 186 5.14 -6.43 9.69
C ASP A 186 5.42 -7.84 9.20
N LEU A 187 4.37 -8.66 9.09
CA LEU A 187 4.45 -10.01 8.56
C LEU A 187 4.10 -10.08 7.07
N SER A 188 3.57 -8.99 6.52
CA SER A 188 3.18 -8.91 5.12
C SER A 188 4.39 -8.59 4.26
N ARG A 189 4.62 -9.43 3.25
CA ARG A 189 5.84 -9.40 2.43
C ARG A 189 5.55 -9.10 0.96
N LEU A 190 6.49 -8.42 0.33
CA LEU A 190 6.59 -8.29 -1.12
C LEU A 190 7.09 -9.63 -1.74
N PRO A 191 6.95 -9.81 -3.07
CA PRO A 191 7.40 -11.03 -3.75
C PRO A 191 8.90 -11.34 -3.57
N ASP A 192 9.72 -10.31 -3.32
CA ASP A 192 11.16 -10.44 -3.05
C ASP A 192 11.49 -10.82 -1.59
N GLY A 193 10.46 -10.95 -0.74
CA GLY A 193 10.57 -11.37 0.65
C GLY A 193 10.72 -10.24 1.66
N LYS A 194 10.84 -8.97 1.23
CA LYS A 194 10.90 -7.80 2.13
C LYS A 194 9.54 -7.53 2.77
N THR A 195 9.53 -7.06 4.01
CA THR A 195 8.29 -6.56 4.64
C THR A 195 7.86 -5.24 4.00
N TRP A 196 6.58 -4.87 4.14
CA TRP A 196 6.12 -3.57 3.63
C TRP A 196 6.80 -2.39 4.36
N THR A 197 7.09 -2.54 5.65
CA THR A 197 7.86 -1.57 6.44
C THR A 197 9.31 -1.44 5.97
N GLN A 198 9.97 -2.55 5.62
CA GLN A 198 11.32 -2.52 5.02
C GLN A 198 11.32 -1.79 3.66
N ALA A 199 10.32 -2.05 2.82
CA ALA A 199 10.17 -1.37 1.54
C ALA A 199 9.93 0.14 1.71
N ALA A 200 9.15 0.55 2.72
CA ALA A 200 8.96 1.96 3.07
C ALA A 200 10.23 2.61 3.62
N ALA A 201 11.02 1.89 4.43
CA ALA A 201 12.32 2.38 4.90
C ALA A 201 13.31 2.59 3.74
N GLU A 202 13.34 1.68 2.77
CA GLU A 202 14.11 1.85 1.53
C GLU A 202 13.63 3.06 0.71
N LEU A 203 12.32 3.32 0.68
CA LEU A 203 11.75 4.49 0.03
C LEU A 203 12.23 5.78 0.72
N GLU A 204 12.14 5.87 2.05
CA GLU A 204 12.65 7.02 2.82
C GLU A 204 14.15 7.22 2.55
N GLN A 205 14.93 6.15 2.52
CA GLN A 205 16.36 6.22 2.20
C GLN A 205 16.62 6.74 0.78
N ALA A 206 15.79 6.34 -0.19
CA ALA A 206 15.96 6.72 -1.59
C ALA A 206 15.59 8.19 -1.87
N VAL A 207 14.53 8.71 -1.25
CA VAL A 207 14.06 10.09 -1.51
C VAL A 207 14.49 11.10 -0.45
N GLY A 208 14.88 10.63 0.73
CA GLY A 208 15.10 11.45 1.92
C GLY A 208 13.82 11.73 2.69
N ARG A 209 13.95 11.82 4.02
CA ARG A 209 12.86 12.03 4.97
C ARG A 209 11.98 13.23 4.64
N GLU A 210 12.59 14.40 4.40
CA GLU A 210 11.86 15.63 4.12
C GLU A 210 11.00 15.52 2.86
N VAL A 211 11.51 14.84 1.82
CA VAL A 211 10.76 14.61 0.58
C VAL A 211 9.62 13.63 0.81
N LEU A 212 9.85 12.55 1.56
CA LEU A 212 8.79 11.60 1.91
C LEU A 212 7.69 12.29 2.72
N HIS A 213 8.04 13.02 3.78
CA HIS A 213 7.07 13.73 4.62
C HIS A 213 6.30 14.80 3.84
N ALA A 214 7.00 15.59 3.02
CA ALA A 214 6.34 16.58 2.17
C ALA A 214 5.38 15.93 1.17
N ALA A 215 5.73 14.77 0.61
CA ALA A 215 4.83 14.04 -0.27
C ALA A 215 3.60 13.53 0.50
N VAL A 216 3.81 12.79 1.59
CA VAL A 216 2.77 12.12 2.36
C VAL A 216 1.83 13.11 3.03
N PHE A 217 2.35 14.12 3.74
CA PHE A 217 1.55 14.96 4.61
C PHE A 217 1.11 16.30 3.99
N SER A 218 1.96 16.91 3.15
CA SER A 218 1.61 18.17 2.48
C SER A 218 1.08 17.97 1.07
N GLY A 219 1.34 16.81 0.45
CA GLY A 219 0.98 16.56 -0.94
C GLY A 219 1.70 17.47 -1.94
N ALA A 220 2.90 17.93 -1.58
CA ALA A 220 3.70 18.83 -2.41
C ALA A 220 3.97 18.19 -3.79
N PRO A 221 3.59 18.85 -4.91
CA PRO A 221 3.63 18.21 -6.23
C PRO A 221 4.98 17.64 -6.64
N ASP A 222 6.08 18.34 -6.36
CA ASP A 222 7.44 17.89 -6.67
C ASP A 222 7.91 16.74 -5.77
N ALA A 223 7.52 16.76 -4.50
CA ALA A 223 7.83 15.68 -3.57
C ALA A 223 7.06 14.40 -3.95
N VAL A 224 5.76 14.52 -4.23
CA VAL A 224 4.94 13.41 -4.72
C VAL A 224 5.51 12.84 -6.01
N TYR A 225 5.96 13.69 -6.95
CA TYR A 225 6.57 13.22 -8.19
C TYR A 225 7.89 12.46 -7.98
N GLN A 226 8.75 12.90 -7.06
CA GLN A 226 9.97 12.17 -6.70
C GLN A 226 9.68 10.84 -6.02
N VAL A 227 8.75 10.85 -5.08
CA VAL A 227 8.32 9.64 -4.36
C VAL A 227 7.70 8.62 -5.31
N SER A 228 6.83 9.03 -6.24
CA SER A 228 6.25 8.12 -7.23
C SER A 228 7.29 7.47 -8.15
N GLN A 229 8.37 8.18 -8.51
CA GLN A 229 9.48 7.59 -9.28
C GLN A 229 10.21 6.51 -8.47
N ALA A 230 10.51 6.79 -7.20
CA ALA A 230 11.22 5.86 -6.32
C ALA A 230 10.36 4.64 -5.97
N MET A 231 9.04 4.82 -5.79
CA MET A 231 8.11 3.73 -5.55
C MET A 231 8.18 2.65 -6.63
N LEU A 232 8.25 3.04 -7.92
CA LEU A 232 8.35 2.08 -9.01
C LEU A 232 9.68 1.31 -9.04
N GLN A 233 10.69 1.72 -8.26
CA GLN A 233 11.93 0.94 -8.11
C GLN A 233 11.84 -0.13 -7.01
N ILE A 234 10.84 -0.04 -6.14
CA ILE A 234 10.65 -0.93 -4.99
C ILE A 234 9.43 -1.84 -5.21
N TRP A 235 8.31 -1.28 -5.64
CA TRP A 235 7.05 -1.99 -5.88
C TRP A 235 6.86 -2.36 -7.35
N SER A 236 5.77 -3.06 -7.65
CA SER A 236 5.52 -3.68 -8.95
C SER A 236 5.40 -2.64 -10.07
N LYS A 237 6.13 -2.90 -11.16
CA LYS A 237 6.01 -2.13 -12.41
C LYS A 237 4.96 -2.79 -13.30
N VAL A 238 3.74 -2.28 -13.26
CA VAL A 238 2.66 -2.75 -14.14
C VAL A 238 2.39 -1.69 -15.21
N PRO A 239 2.60 -1.98 -16.51
CA PRO A 239 2.26 -1.09 -17.61
C PRO A 239 0.82 -0.57 -17.53
N ASP A 240 0.64 0.72 -17.77
CA ASP A 240 -0.66 1.36 -17.77
C ASP A 240 -1.20 1.51 -19.20
N PRO A 241 -2.30 0.81 -19.54
CA PRO A 241 -2.90 0.93 -20.87
C PRO A 241 -3.45 2.34 -21.12
N ASP A 242 -3.84 3.11 -20.10
CA ASP A 242 -4.40 4.47 -20.27
C ASP A 242 -3.38 5.44 -20.92
N VAL A 243 -2.08 5.13 -20.85
CA VAL A 243 -1.00 5.91 -21.50
C VAL A 243 -1.17 5.98 -23.02
N TRP A 244 -1.86 5.01 -23.62
CA TRP A 244 -2.16 5.00 -25.05
C TRP A 244 -2.85 6.29 -25.53
N MET A 245 -3.73 6.86 -24.71
CA MET A 245 -4.41 8.14 -24.99
C MET A 245 -3.42 9.31 -25.16
N SER A 246 -2.33 9.27 -24.39
CA SER A 246 -1.28 10.27 -24.46
C SER A 246 -0.52 10.18 -25.78
N ALA A 247 -0.29 8.97 -26.29
CA ALA A 247 0.30 8.77 -27.61
C ALA A 247 -0.60 9.31 -28.74
N MET A 248 -1.91 9.07 -28.67
CA MET A 248 -2.87 9.62 -29.65
C MET A 248 -2.89 11.14 -29.70
N SER A 249 -2.78 11.77 -28.52
CA SER A 249 -2.80 13.23 -28.38
C SER A 249 -1.44 13.89 -28.65
N ALA A 250 -0.39 13.10 -28.85
CA ALA A 250 0.96 13.62 -29.05
C ALA A 250 1.13 14.31 -30.42
N PRO A 251 2.04 15.31 -30.51
CA PRO A 251 2.55 15.84 -31.77
C PRO A 251 3.01 14.74 -32.72
N SER A 252 2.85 14.97 -34.03
CA SER A 252 3.14 13.95 -35.07
C SER A 252 4.53 13.33 -34.94
N LYS A 253 5.56 14.11 -34.62
CA LYS A 253 6.95 13.64 -34.42
C LYS A 253 7.14 12.68 -33.25
N ALA A 254 6.25 12.71 -32.25
CA ALA A 254 6.36 11.92 -31.02
C ALA A 254 5.30 10.80 -30.93
N ARG A 255 4.29 10.83 -31.80
CA ARG A 255 3.14 9.91 -31.79
C ARG A 255 3.54 8.45 -31.91
N GLN A 256 4.24 8.07 -32.98
CA GLN A 256 4.69 6.69 -33.18
C GLN A 256 5.73 6.27 -32.11
N PRO A 257 6.77 7.06 -31.80
CA PRO A 257 7.69 6.75 -30.70
C PRO A 257 7.00 6.45 -29.37
N LEU A 258 6.02 7.27 -28.97
CA LEU A 258 5.26 7.05 -27.73
C LEU A 258 4.40 5.78 -27.80
N ALA A 259 3.69 5.55 -28.90
CA ALA A 259 2.86 4.36 -29.05
C ALA A 259 3.69 3.06 -29.08
N GLU A 260 4.83 3.08 -29.77
CA GLU A 260 5.80 1.97 -29.76
C GLU A 260 6.41 1.77 -28.37
N ALA A 261 6.70 2.84 -27.63
CA ALA A 261 7.21 2.78 -26.26
C ALA A 261 6.18 2.20 -25.27
N VAL A 262 4.87 2.44 -25.45
CA VAL A 262 3.81 1.78 -24.66
C VAL A 262 3.87 0.26 -24.84
N ILE A 263 3.97 -0.21 -26.09
CA ILE A 263 4.09 -1.64 -26.38
C ILE A 263 5.41 -2.20 -25.84
N GLY A 264 6.51 -1.46 -26.06
CA GLY A 264 7.82 -1.84 -25.56
C GLY A 264 7.87 -1.96 -24.03
N ALA A 265 7.22 -1.04 -23.29
CA ALA A 265 7.08 -1.12 -21.84
C ALA A 265 6.25 -2.33 -21.40
N SER A 266 5.16 -2.64 -22.10
CA SER A 266 4.38 -3.88 -21.86
C SER A 266 5.23 -5.13 -22.02
N LEU A 267 5.98 -5.20 -23.12
CA LEU A 267 6.88 -6.31 -23.39
C LEU A 267 8.02 -6.38 -22.39
N LEU A 268 8.53 -5.25 -21.91
CA LEU A 268 9.64 -5.18 -20.96
C LEU A 268 9.23 -5.71 -19.58
N TYR A 269 8.04 -5.34 -19.09
CA TYR A 269 7.62 -5.64 -17.71
C TYR A 269 6.76 -6.88 -17.55
N GLN A 270 6.02 -7.27 -18.59
CA GLN A 270 5.07 -8.39 -18.52
C GLN A 270 5.38 -9.51 -19.52
N ASP A 271 6.44 -9.38 -20.31
CA ASP A 271 6.80 -10.32 -21.38
C ASP A 271 5.66 -10.61 -22.39
N ARG A 272 4.72 -9.66 -22.54
CA ARG A 272 3.54 -9.81 -23.41
C ARG A 272 3.16 -8.49 -24.07
N LEU A 273 2.53 -8.60 -25.24
CA LEU A 273 1.89 -7.47 -25.90
C LEU A 273 0.76 -6.93 -25.02
N PRO A 274 0.48 -5.61 -25.06
CA PRO A 274 -0.63 -5.05 -24.33
C PRO A 274 -1.94 -5.63 -24.87
N GLU A 275 -2.90 -5.88 -23.99
CA GLU A 275 -4.21 -6.37 -24.42
C GLU A 275 -4.84 -5.38 -25.41
N PRO A 276 -5.55 -5.88 -26.45
CA PRO A 276 -6.24 -5.01 -27.40
C PRO A 276 -7.19 -4.08 -26.64
N MET A 277 -6.87 -2.77 -26.66
CA MET A 277 -7.71 -1.81 -25.96
C MET A 277 -9.02 -1.64 -26.73
N LEU A 278 -10.12 -2.13 -26.16
CA LEU A 278 -11.47 -1.94 -26.68
C LEU A 278 -11.73 -0.44 -26.90
N GLY A 279 -11.82 -0.03 -28.16
CA GLY A 279 -12.10 1.36 -28.56
C GLY A 279 -10.90 2.21 -29.00
N TYR A 280 -9.66 1.71 -28.88
CA TYR A 280 -8.46 2.45 -29.30
C TYR A 280 -7.66 1.68 -30.36
N PRO A 281 -8.02 1.81 -31.64
CA PRO A 281 -7.29 1.13 -32.70
C PRO A 281 -5.82 1.59 -32.78
N PRO A 282 -4.89 0.69 -33.17
CA PRO A 282 -3.50 1.04 -33.45
C PRO A 282 -3.36 2.18 -34.46
N ARG A 283 -4.21 2.23 -35.48
CA ARG A 283 -4.32 3.41 -36.35
C ARG A 283 -5.11 4.50 -35.64
N PRO A 284 -4.65 5.77 -35.66
CA PRO A 284 -3.64 6.34 -36.55
C PRO A 284 -2.23 6.48 -35.93
N VAL A 285 -1.97 5.92 -34.75
CA VAL A 285 -0.70 6.13 -34.03
C VAL A 285 0.42 5.18 -34.46
N LEU A 286 0.06 3.98 -34.91
CA LEU A 286 0.95 2.96 -35.44
C LEU A 286 0.52 2.53 -36.84
N PRO A 287 1.45 2.16 -37.72
CA PRO A 287 1.14 1.70 -39.07
C PRO A 287 0.78 0.20 -39.14
N ILE A 288 0.02 -0.29 -38.16
CA ILE A 288 -0.48 -1.68 -38.08
C ILE A 288 -1.99 -1.68 -37.85
N ALA A 289 -2.69 -2.78 -38.15
CA ALA A 289 -4.13 -2.87 -37.93
C ALA A 289 -4.48 -3.28 -36.49
N ARG A 290 -3.74 -4.25 -35.94
CA ARG A 290 -3.92 -4.79 -34.59
C ARG A 290 -2.57 -4.95 -33.89
N VAL A 291 -2.55 -4.80 -32.57
CA VAL A 291 -1.35 -5.07 -31.76
C VAL A 291 -0.91 -6.54 -31.91
N ASP A 292 -1.86 -7.46 -32.05
CA ASP A 292 -1.60 -8.89 -32.28
C ASP A 292 -0.85 -9.17 -33.59
N ASP A 293 -0.79 -8.21 -34.52
CA ASP A 293 -0.06 -8.34 -35.79
C ASP A 293 1.47 -8.19 -35.61
N ILE A 294 1.91 -7.79 -34.40
CA ILE A 294 3.34 -7.59 -34.10
C ILE A 294 4.01 -8.96 -33.97
N GLY A 295 4.84 -9.29 -34.96
CA GLY A 295 5.61 -10.52 -34.97
C GLY A 295 6.71 -10.56 -33.90
N PRO A 296 7.25 -11.75 -33.58
CA PRO A 296 8.25 -11.92 -32.52
C PRO A 296 9.52 -11.08 -32.70
N ALA A 297 9.97 -10.89 -33.95
CA ALA A 297 11.16 -10.09 -34.25
C ALA A 297 10.96 -8.60 -33.94
N ASP A 298 9.80 -8.04 -34.28
CA ASP A 298 9.48 -6.64 -33.97
C ASP A 298 9.19 -6.46 -32.48
N ALA A 299 8.53 -7.42 -31.84
CA ALA A 299 8.36 -7.42 -30.38
C ALA A 299 9.72 -7.40 -29.65
N ALA A 300 10.68 -8.21 -30.07
CA ALA A 300 12.03 -8.21 -29.50
C ALA A 300 12.71 -6.84 -29.67
N ARG A 301 12.60 -6.21 -30.84
CA ARG A 301 13.14 -4.86 -31.11
C ARG A 301 12.46 -3.76 -30.28
N LEU A 302 11.14 -3.84 -30.09
CA LEU A 302 10.38 -2.90 -29.25
C LEU A 302 10.80 -3.03 -27.78
N ARG A 303 10.96 -4.26 -27.28
CA ARG A 303 11.48 -4.51 -25.93
C ARG A 303 12.89 -3.97 -25.76
N GLU A 304 13.78 -4.22 -26.72
CA GLU A 304 15.16 -3.74 -26.68
C GLU A 304 15.22 -2.21 -26.64
N GLN A 305 14.45 -1.52 -27.49
CA GLN A 305 14.40 -0.07 -27.47
C GLN A 305 13.77 0.49 -26.19
N ALA A 306 12.77 -0.18 -25.62
CA ALA A 306 12.22 0.20 -24.31
C ALA A 306 13.27 0.07 -23.21
N GLN A 307 14.05 -1.01 -23.19
CA GLN A 307 15.15 -1.19 -22.24
C GLN A 307 16.21 -0.09 -22.42
N GLN A 308 16.64 0.19 -23.65
CA GLN A 308 17.60 1.27 -23.93
C GLN A 308 17.08 2.65 -23.53
N ALA A 309 15.80 2.93 -23.78
CA ALA A 309 15.16 4.16 -23.35
C ALA A 309 15.10 4.26 -21.82
N ARG A 310 14.72 3.17 -21.15
CA ARG A 310 14.70 3.09 -19.68
C ARG A 310 16.08 3.34 -19.07
N GLU A 311 17.13 2.73 -19.61
CA GLU A 311 18.52 2.95 -19.16
C GLU A 311 18.97 4.39 -19.33
N ARG A 312 18.58 5.05 -20.44
CA ARG A 312 18.94 6.44 -20.72
C ARG A 312 18.15 7.45 -19.89
N ILE A 313 16.84 7.24 -19.75
CA ILE A 313 15.89 8.20 -19.17
C ILE A 313 15.76 8.02 -17.65
N GLY A 314 16.00 6.79 -17.17
CA GLY A 314 15.92 6.42 -15.77
C GLY A 314 14.47 6.25 -15.26
N PRO A 315 14.22 6.43 -13.95
CA PRO A 315 12.93 6.18 -13.30
C PRO A 315 11.72 6.91 -13.90
N ARG A 316 11.96 8.01 -14.65
CA ARG A 316 10.90 8.73 -15.37
C ARG A 316 10.27 7.91 -16.49
N PHE A 317 11.02 6.99 -17.12
CA PHE A 317 10.45 6.06 -18.08
C PHE A 317 9.42 5.15 -17.41
N ASP A 318 9.78 4.58 -16.26
CA ASP A 318 8.91 3.70 -15.48
C ASP A 318 7.64 4.47 -15.05
N LEU A 319 7.81 5.69 -14.54
CA LEU A 319 6.68 6.53 -14.12
C LEU A 319 5.77 6.94 -15.29
N ALA A 320 6.31 7.11 -16.50
CA ALA A 320 5.53 7.49 -17.67
C ALA A 320 4.67 6.35 -18.22
N PHE A 321 5.11 5.10 -18.07
CA PHE A 321 4.47 3.94 -18.72
C PHE A 321 3.86 2.93 -17.76
N CYS A 322 4.17 2.98 -16.47
CA CYS A 322 3.57 2.10 -15.46
C CYS A 322 2.43 2.81 -14.71
N GLN A 323 1.60 1.99 -14.07
CA GLN A 323 0.47 2.39 -13.25
C GLN A 323 0.95 3.23 -12.06
N ALA A 324 0.60 4.51 -12.13
CA ALA A 324 0.83 5.52 -11.11
C ALA A 324 -0.30 6.55 -11.20
N GLY A 325 -0.31 7.54 -10.31
CA GLY A 325 -1.27 8.64 -10.39
C GLY A 325 -1.20 9.37 -11.74
N LYS A 326 -2.38 9.66 -12.31
CA LYS A 326 -2.51 10.28 -13.65
C LYS A 326 -1.70 11.57 -13.79
N ALA A 327 -1.63 12.39 -12.74
CA ALA A 327 -0.88 13.64 -12.76
C ALA A 327 0.63 13.39 -12.87
N GLN A 328 1.14 12.43 -12.12
CA GLN A 328 2.56 12.06 -12.08
C GLN A 328 2.97 11.41 -13.40
N GLN A 329 2.15 10.49 -13.91
CA GLN A 329 2.38 9.84 -15.21
C GLN A 329 2.35 10.85 -16.36
N ARG A 330 1.38 11.77 -16.38
CA ARG A 330 1.32 12.84 -17.40
C ARG A 330 2.56 13.72 -17.38
N ARG A 331 3.03 14.13 -16.20
CA ARG A 331 4.26 14.90 -16.05
C ARG A 331 5.46 14.12 -16.57
N ALA A 332 5.61 12.85 -16.18
CA ALA A 332 6.68 12.00 -16.66
C ALA A 332 6.66 11.84 -18.19
N LEU A 333 5.49 11.65 -18.80
CA LEU A 333 5.35 11.59 -20.26
C LEU A 333 5.83 12.88 -20.94
N MET A 334 5.46 14.05 -20.41
CA MET A 334 5.93 15.34 -20.92
C MET A 334 7.45 15.47 -20.83
N ASP A 335 8.05 15.00 -19.72
CA ASP A 335 9.49 15.08 -19.49
C ASP A 335 10.31 14.17 -20.43
N ILE A 336 9.73 13.05 -20.89
CA ILE A 336 10.44 12.04 -21.70
C ILE A 336 10.13 12.11 -23.19
N GLN A 337 9.08 12.83 -23.59
CA GLN A 337 8.58 12.82 -24.96
C GLN A 337 9.62 13.25 -26.00
N ASP A 338 10.37 14.32 -25.73
CA ASP A 338 11.40 14.81 -26.66
C ASP A 338 12.65 13.92 -26.68
N ASP A 339 12.94 13.16 -25.62
CA ASP A 339 13.98 12.13 -25.64
C ASP A 339 13.56 10.97 -26.55
N LEU A 340 12.36 10.44 -26.34
CA LEU A 340 11.81 9.36 -27.16
C LEU A 340 11.73 9.78 -28.63
N ALA A 341 11.23 10.97 -28.93
CA ALA A 341 11.14 11.44 -30.32
C ALA A 341 12.51 11.60 -31.02
N ARG A 342 13.59 11.82 -30.27
CA ARG A 342 14.94 11.97 -30.83
C ARG A 342 15.67 10.64 -31.00
N HIS A 343 15.46 9.70 -30.09
CA HIS A 343 16.29 8.51 -29.98
C HIS A 343 15.57 7.21 -30.33
N TRP A 344 14.24 7.20 -30.36
CA TRP A 344 13.46 6.04 -30.74
C TRP A 344 13.46 5.86 -32.25
N LYS A 345 13.88 4.69 -32.73
CA LYS A 345 13.88 4.32 -34.14
C LYS A 345 12.57 3.57 -34.44
N PRO A 346 11.76 4.02 -35.41
CA PRO A 346 10.54 3.32 -35.80
C PRO A 346 10.80 1.81 -36.04
N VAL A 347 10.12 0.96 -35.26
CA VAL A 347 10.18 -0.49 -35.42
C VAL A 347 9.11 -0.93 -36.40
N LEU A 348 7.89 -0.46 -36.17
CA LEU A 348 6.72 -0.82 -36.94
C LEU A 348 6.71 0.07 -38.19
N THR A 349 7.17 -0.49 -39.29
CA THR A 349 7.02 0.11 -40.61
C THR A 349 5.84 -0.58 -41.27
N GLY A 350 4.79 0.16 -41.59
CA GLY A 350 3.61 -0.45 -42.23
C GLY A 350 4.04 -1.27 -43.43
N LYS A 351 3.70 -2.56 -43.46
CA LYS A 351 3.59 -3.25 -44.73
C LYS A 351 2.38 -2.63 -45.41
N ALA A 352 2.64 -1.90 -46.49
CA ALA A 352 1.61 -1.33 -47.35
C ALA A 352 0.60 -2.40 -47.77
#